data_AF-A0A016U4Q1-F1
#
_entry.id   AF-A0A016U4Q1-F1
#
_cell.length_a   1.000
_cell.length_b   1.000
_cell.length_c   1.000
_cell.angle_alpha   90.00
_cell.angle_beta   90.00
_cell.angle_gamma   90.00
#
_symmetry.space_group_name_H-M   'P 1'
#
loop_
_entity.id
_entity.type
_entity.pdbx_description
1 polymer ?
#
loop_
_entity_poly.entity_id
_entity_poly.type
_entity_poly.pdbx_seq_one_letter_code
_entity_poly.pdbx_strand_id
1 'polypeptide(L)'
;MAVKSGSLYRVSIDKIPVASGARHGPSLMPGGNPKAWPHLKQIFQSIAAKSEGEPCCDWVGNAGAGHFVKMVHNGIEYGDMQLIAEAYDLLLEGVGLNCDQMAEVRFLQQD
;
A
#
# COMPACT_ATOMS: atom_id res chain seq x y z
N MET A 1 -10.48 11.71 10.53
CA MET A 1 -11.59 12.57 11.00
C MET A 1 -11.72 13.77 10.07
N ALA A 2 -12.78 13.86 9.27
CA ALA A 2 -12.98 14.95 8.32
C ALA A 2 -13.77 16.10 8.98
N VAL A 3 -13.10 17.17 9.38
CA VAL A 3 -13.75 18.39 9.91
C VAL A 3 -13.95 19.37 8.75
N LYS A 4 -15.18 19.77 8.47
CA LYS A 4 -15.52 20.80 7.47
C LYS A 4 -15.35 22.18 8.13
N SER A 5 -14.34 22.95 7.72
CA SER A 5 -14.14 24.33 8.15
C SER A 5 -14.04 25.22 6.90
N GLY A 6 -15.08 26.02 6.64
CA GLY A 6 -15.13 26.95 5.50
C GLY A 6 -15.15 26.30 4.10
N SER A 7 -14.67 27.06 3.10
CA SER A 7 -14.50 26.70 1.68
C SER A 7 -13.35 25.72 1.42
N LEU A 8 -12.71 25.20 2.47
CA LEU A 8 -11.59 24.28 2.39
C LEU A 8 -12.08 22.82 2.30
N TYR A 9 -11.65 22.11 1.27
CA TYR A 9 -11.86 20.67 1.15
C TYR A 9 -10.71 19.91 1.81
N ARG A 10 -11.04 18.92 2.65
CA ARG A 10 -10.04 17.98 3.18
C ARG A 10 -10.04 16.70 2.35
N VAL A 11 -8.86 16.35 1.86
CA VAL A 11 -8.56 15.05 1.25
C VAL A 11 -7.50 14.40 2.10
N SER A 12 -7.83 13.21 2.56
CA SER A 12 -6.98 12.29 3.29
C SER A 12 -6.23 11.46 2.26
N ILE A 13 -4.90 11.47 2.31
CA ILE A 13 -4.03 10.75 1.38
C ILE A 13 -3.07 9.96 2.22
N ASP A 14 -3.08 8.66 2.02
CA ASP A 14 -2.07 7.79 2.61
C ASP A 14 -1.17 7.22 1.54
N LYS A 15 0.09 7.10 1.93
CA LYS A 15 1.19 6.59 1.13
C LYS A 15 1.81 5.42 1.87
N ILE A 16 2.22 4.39 1.13
CA ILE A 16 3.04 3.30 1.67
C ILE A 16 4.47 3.83 1.87
N PRO A 17 4.99 3.88 3.12
CA PRO A 17 6.24 4.56 3.42
C PRO A 17 7.45 3.69 3.06
N VAL A 18 7.96 3.85 1.85
CA VAL A 18 9.35 3.51 1.49
C VAL A 18 9.99 4.68 0.76
N ALA A 19 11.20 5.07 1.14
CA ALA A 19 11.88 6.23 0.54
C ALA A 19 12.12 6.07 -0.97
N SER A 20 12.30 4.83 -1.44
CA SER A 20 12.39 4.54 -2.87
C SER A 20 11.03 4.65 -3.57
N GLY A 21 9.98 4.03 -3.05
CA GLY A 21 8.63 4.13 -3.63
C GLY A 21 8.09 5.56 -3.60
N ALA A 22 8.45 6.36 -2.59
CA ALA A 22 8.19 7.79 -2.55
C ALA A 22 8.68 8.55 -3.79
N ARG A 23 9.85 8.16 -4.30
CA ARG A 23 10.55 8.85 -5.38
C ARG A 23 10.14 8.32 -6.75
N HIS A 24 9.85 7.02 -6.84
CA HIS A 24 9.64 6.33 -8.12
C HIS A 24 8.17 6.03 -8.43
N GLY A 25 7.27 6.21 -7.46
CA GLY A 25 5.85 5.97 -7.63
C GLY A 25 5.28 5.26 -6.41
N PRO A 26 4.62 5.97 -5.48
CA PRO A 26 3.90 5.31 -4.41
C PRO A 26 2.54 4.82 -4.91
N SER A 27 1.94 3.86 -4.19
CA SER A 27 0.49 3.69 -4.23
C SER A 27 -0.16 4.74 -3.31
N LEU A 28 -1.22 5.38 -3.81
CA LEU A 28 -1.90 6.49 -3.17
C LEU A 28 -3.40 6.19 -3.04
N MET A 29 -3.93 6.34 -1.82
CA MET A 29 -5.31 6.00 -1.48
C MET A 29 -6.11 7.25 -1.07
N PRO A 30 -6.52 8.11 -2.02
CA PRO A 30 -7.26 9.34 -1.71
C PRO A 30 -8.69 9.06 -1.25
N GLY A 31 -9.08 9.70 -0.14
CA GLY A 31 -10.47 9.76 0.32
C GLY A 31 -10.80 11.09 0.98
N GLY A 32 -12.08 11.41 1.20
CA GLY A 32 -12.48 12.67 1.84
C GLY A 32 -13.65 13.35 1.16
N ASN A 33 -13.46 14.59 0.69
CA ASN A 33 -14.49 15.31 -0.04
C ASN A 33 -14.41 15.03 -1.56
N PRO A 34 -15.47 14.49 -2.19
CA PRO A 34 -15.43 14.13 -3.61
C PRO A 34 -15.25 15.36 -4.53
N LYS A 35 -15.64 16.56 -4.09
CA LYS A 35 -15.43 17.80 -4.86
C LYS A 35 -13.96 18.16 -5.03
N ALA A 36 -13.08 17.68 -4.15
CA ALA A 36 -11.64 17.92 -4.26
C ALA A 36 -10.93 16.97 -5.23
N TRP A 37 -11.50 15.79 -5.49
CA TRP A 37 -10.85 14.77 -6.32
C TRP A 37 -10.54 15.25 -7.74
N PRO A 38 -11.45 15.91 -8.48
CA PRO A 38 -11.14 16.41 -9.83
C PRO A 38 -9.93 17.35 -9.88
N HIS A 39 -9.67 18.09 -8.79
CA HIS A 39 -8.55 19.02 -8.71
C HIS A 39 -7.21 18.33 -8.41
N LEU A 40 -7.23 17.17 -7.76
CA LEU A 40 -6.03 16.44 -7.32
C LEU A 40 -5.71 15.23 -8.21
N LYS A 41 -6.71 14.70 -8.92
CA LYS A 41 -6.63 13.45 -9.69
C LYS A 41 -5.42 13.42 -10.62
N GLN A 42 -5.25 14.45 -11.44
CA GLN A 42 -4.15 14.50 -12.42
C GLN A 42 -2.78 14.43 -11.73
N ILE A 43 -2.61 15.18 -10.63
CA ILE A 43 -1.35 15.21 -9.90
C ILE A 43 -1.07 13.84 -9.29
N PHE A 44 -2.04 13.25 -8.57
CA PHE A 44 -1.81 11.97 -7.87
C PHE A 44 -1.63 10.80 -8.82
N GLN A 45 -2.42 10.72 -9.90
CA GLN A 45 -2.26 9.66 -10.89
C GLN A 45 -0.96 9.80 -11.69
N SER A 46 -0.44 11.02 -11.89
CA SER A 46 0.82 11.24 -12.59
C SER A 46 2.06 10.79 -11.80
N ILE A 47 2.01 10.89 -10.47
CA ILE A 47 3.14 10.55 -9.59
C ILE A 47 3.05 9.14 -9.01
N ALA A 48 1.91 8.46 -9.13
CA ALA A 48 1.71 7.11 -8.60
C ALA A 48 2.49 6.07 -9.42
N ALA A 49 2.79 4.92 -8.79
CA ALA A 49 3.24 3.74 -9.52
C ALA A 49 2.20 3.35 -10.60
N LYS A 50 2.63 2.61 -11.62
CA LYS A 50 1.73 2.08 -12.65
C LYS A 50 1.81 0.56 -12.71
N SER A 51 0.66 -0.10 -12.81
CA SER A 51 0.53 -1.53 -13.07
C SER A 51 -0.27 -1.72 -14.34
N GLU A 52 0.27 -2.45 -15.32
CA GLU A 52 -0.40 -2.66 -16.62
C GLU A 52 -0.81 -1.36 -17.34
N GLY A 53 -0.09 -0.26 -17.10
CA GLY A 53 -0.38 1.06 -17.66
C GLY A 53 -1.34 1.91 -16.81
N GLU A 54 -2.04 1.32 -15.85
CA GLU A 54 -2.97 2.00 -14.95
C GLU A 54 -2.27 2.54 -13.69
N PRO A 55 -2.58 3.76 -13.23
CA PRO A 55 -2.00 4.30 -12.02
C PRO A 55 -2.52 3.58 -10.77
N CYS A 56 -1.63 3.27 -9.84
CA CYS A 56 -1.94 2.76 -8.49
C CYS A 56 -2.48 3.87 -7.59
N CYS A 57 -3.49 4.60 -8.08
CA CYS A 57 -4.17 5.67 -7.39
C CYS A 57 -5.57 5.90 -7.98
N ASP A 58 -6.59 5.67 -7.16
CA ASP A 58 -7.96 6.05 -7.50
C ASP A 58 -8.76 6.47 -6.26
N TRP A 59 -9.91 7.10 -6.49
CA TRP A 59 -10.79 7.58 -5.43
C TRP A 59 -11.37 6.42 -4.62
N VAL A 60 -10.97 6.36 -3.35
CA VAL A 60 -11.36 5.27 -2.44
C VAL A 60 -12.73 5.51 -1.82
N GLY A 61 -13.05 6.75 -1.47
CA GLY A 61 -14.36 7.07 -0.91
C GLY A 61 -14.41 8.30 -0.02
N ASN A 62 -15.58 8.51 0.59
CA ASN A 62 -15.84 9.70 1.40
C ASN A 62 -15.12 9.65 2.76
N ALA A 63 -14.95 10.83 3.37
CA ALA A 63 -14.42 10.99 4.71
C ALA A 63 -13.05 10.31 4.93
N GLY A 64 -12.98 9.29 5.80
CA GLY A 64 -11.73 8.61 6.17
C GLY A 64 -11.42 7.35 5.36
N ALA A 65 -12.13 7.10 4.25
CA ALA A 65 -12.01 5.84 3.51
C ALA A 65 -10.57 5.52 3.08
N GLY A 66 -9.81 6.51 2.62
CA GLY A 66 -8.39 6.33 2.27
C GLY A 66 -7.53 5.81 3.44
N HIS A 67 -7.69 6.44 4.62
CA HIS A 67 -7.00 6.02 5.85
C HIS A 67 -7.42 4.63 6.30
N PHE A 68 -8.68 4.27 6.11
CA PHE A 68 -9.16 2.95 6.44
C PHE A 68 -8.51 1.88 5.55
N VAL A 69 -8.47 2.10 4.23
CA VAL A 69 -7.83 1.15 3.31
C VAL A 69 -6.33 1.05 3.59
N LYS A 70 -5.63 2.16 3.91
CA LYS A 70 -4.22 2.08 4.34
C LYS A 70 -4.05 1.28 5.63
N MET A 71 -4.92 1.48 6.61
CA MET A 71 -4.88 0.73 7.86
C MET A 71 -5.01 -0.78 7.60
N VAL A 72 -5.95 -1.19 6.74
CA VAL A 72 -6.10 -2.59 6.33
C VAL A 72 -4.89 -3.09 5.56
N HIS A 73 -4.34 -2.29 4.63
CA HIS A 73 -3.12 -2.64 3.90
C HIS A 73 -1.95 -2.94 4.84
N ASN A 74 -1.70 -2.08 5.84
CA ASN A 74 -0.69 -2.36 6.86
C ASN A 74 -0.99 -3.66 7.61
N GLY A 75 -2.26 -3.91 7.95
CA GLY A 75 -2.68 -5.16 8.59
C GLY A 75 -2.34 -6.40 7.76
N ILE A 76 -2.56 -6.34 6.44
CA ILE A 76 -2.19 -7.41 5.50
C ILE A 76 -0.67 -7.54 5.45
N GLU A 77 0.07 -6.44 5.33
CA GLU A 77 1.55 -6.46 5.33
C GLU A 77 2.12 -7.15 6.58
N TYR A 78 1.56 -6.87 7.77
CA TYR A 78 1.97 -7.55 9.01
C TYR A 78 1.63 -9.04 9.00
N GLY A 79 0.47 -9.41 8.46
CA GLY A 79 0.08 -10.81 8.29
C GLY A 79 1.02 -11.57 7.37
N ASP A 80 1.35 -10.99 6.21
CA ASP A 80 2.26 -11.59 5.24
C ASP A 80 3.67 -11.76 5.82
N MET A 81 4.19 -10.76 6.52
CA MET A 81 5.48 -10.87 7.21
C MET A 81 5.48 -12.00 8.25
N GLN A 82 4.41 -12.17 9.02
CA GLN A 82 4.29 -13.23 10.01
C GLN A 82 4.22 -14.60 9.34
N LEU A 83 3.43 -14.75 8.28
CA LEU A 83 3.32 -16.00 7.53
C LEU A 83 4.67 -16.41 6.91
N ILE A 84 5.41 -15.45 6.34
CA ILE A 84 6.75 -15.71 5.80
C ILE A 84 7.71 -16.11 6.92
N ALA A 85 7.65 -15.45 8.08
CA ALA A 85 8.50 -15.78 9.23
C ALA A 85 8.22 -17.18 9.78
N GLU A 86 6.95 -17.56 9.92
CA GLU A 86 6.56 -18.91 10.39
C GLU A 86 6.94 -19.99 9.37
N ALA A 87 6.75 -19.72 8.07
CA ALA A 87 7.19 -20.63 7.02
C ALA A 87 8.73 -20.81 7.03
N TYR A 88 9.47 -19.72 7.25
CA TYR A 88 10.92 -19.75 7.39
C TYR A 88 11.35 -20.59 8.61
N ASP A 89 10.71 -20.40 9.76
CA ASP A 89 10.99 -21.17 10.98
C ASP A 89 10.73 -22.68 10.78
N LEU A 90 9.64 -23.04 10.11
CA LEU A 90 9.32 -24.43 9.77
C LEU A 90 10.37 -25.07 8.85
N LEU A 91 10.91 -24.33 7.88
CA LEU A 91 11.97 -24.85 7.00
C LEU A 91 13.30 -24.98 7.74
N LEU A 92 13.63 -24.03 8.62
CA LEU A 92 14.87 -24.04 9.39
C LEU A 92 14.86 -25.16 10.44
N GLU A 93 13.88 -25.17 11.33
CA GLU A 93 13.84 -26.07 12.49
C GLU A 93 13.13 -27.39 12.18
N GLY A 94 12.07 -27.35 11.36
CA GLY A 94 11.28 -28.54 11.03
C GLY A 94 11.92 -29.40 9.94
N VAL A 95 12.47 -28.79 8.89
CA VAL A 95 13.10 -29.49 7.75
C VAL A 95 14.63 -29.54 7.87
N GLY A 96 15.26 -28.60 8.58
CA GLY A 96 16.71 -28.55 8.74
C GLY A 96 17.45 -27.89 7.58
N LEU A 97 16.79 -27.03 6.80
CA LEU A 97 17.42 -26.32 5.70
C LEU A 97 18.33 -25.20 6.22
N ASN A 98 19.49 -25.00 5.57
CA ASN A 98 20.35 -23.85 5.85
C ASN A 98 19.88 -22.60 5.06
N CYS A 99 20.45 -21.43 5.39
CA CYS A 99 20.05 -20.16 4.79
C CYS A 99 20.17 -20.12 3.26
N ASP A 100 21.20 -20.73 2.68
CA ASP A 100 21.40 -20.76 1.23
C ASP A 100 20.33 -21.62 0.55
N GLN A 101 19.99 -22.76 1.14
CA GLN A 101 18.91 -23.63 0.66
C GLN A 101 17.55 -22.96 0.78
N MET A 102 17.30 -22.24 1.87
CA MET A 102 16.06 -21.49 2.05
C MET A 102 15.93 -20.31 1.09
N ALA A 103 17.04 -19.67 0.70
CA ALA A 103 17.02 -18.58 -0.28
C ALA A 103 16.58 -19.06 -1.69
N GLU A 104 16.86 -20.32 -2.04
CA GLU A 104 16.38 -20.94 -3.28
C GLU A 104 14.89 -21.33 -3.20
N VAL A 105 14.33 -21.50 -2.00
CA VAL A 105 12.90 -21.73 -1.79
C VAL A 105 12.16 -20.40 -1.96
N ARG A 106 11.68 -20.15 -3.18
CA ARG A 106 10.97 -18.92 -3.50
C ARG A 106 9.53 -18.97 -2.99
N PHE A 107 9.26 -18.26 -1.89
CA PHE A 107 7.90 -18.09 -1.37
C PHE A 107 7.00 -17.17 -2.21
N LEU A 108 7.61 -16.31 -3.04
CA LEU A 108 6.92 -15.26 -3.80
C LEU A 108 7.34 -15.28 -5.28
N GLN A 109 7.07 -16.38 -6.00
CA GLN A 109 6.98 -16.31 -7.47
C GLN A 109 5.51 -16.23 -7.87
N GLN A 110 5.12 -15.10 -8.45
CA GLN A 110 4.25 -15.16 -9.63
C GLN A 110 5.20 -15.14 -10.84
N ASP A 111 4.78 -15.86 -11.89
CA ASP A 111 5.52 -16.07 -13.14
C ASP A 111 6.18 -14.80 -13.72
#